data_AF-A0A2V9QT17-F1
#
_entry.id   AF-A0A2V9QT17-F1
#
_cell.length_a   1.000
_cell.length_b   1.000
_cell.length_c   1.000
_cell.angle_alpha   90.00
_cell.angle_beta   90.00
_cell.angle_gamma   90.00
#
_symmetry.space_group_name_H-M   'P 1'
#
loop_
_entity.id
_entity.type
_entity.pdbx_description
1 polymer ?
#
loop_
_entity_poly.entity_id
_entity_poly.type
_entity_poly.pdbx_seq_one_letter_code
_entity_poly.pdbx_strand_id
1 'polypeptide(L)' 'MKCGSSGEVFKSGDRVPASGAYLILHSIPHSPDTQRELYFEGSRFPECRSCPGGVLYRLESPYVAMPAPSIAELAVAG' A
#
# COMPACT_ATOMS: atom_id res chain seq x y z
N MET A 1 -4.29 14.17 -10.61
CA MET A 1 -3.91 12.98 -9.82
C MET A 1 -5.17 12.33 -9.28
N LYS A 2 -5.39 11.04 -9.54
CA LYS A 2 -6.54 10.30 -9.02
C LYS A 2 -6.03 9.51 -7.82
N CYS A 3 -6.27 10.01 -6.60
CA CYS A 3 -6.02 9.24 -5.39
C CYS A 3 -6.87 7.96 -5.49
N GLY A 4 -6.23 6.79 -5.52
CA GLY A 4 -6.92 5.51 -5.45
C GLY A 4 -7.87 5.52 -4.25
N SER A 5 -9.12 5.15 -4.47
CA SER A 5 -10.11 5.18 -3.40
C SER A 5 -9.78 4.04 -2.43
N SER A 6 -9.79 4.28 -1.11
CA SER A 6 -9.41 3.35 -0.03
C SER A 6 -10.28 2.07 0.10
N GLY A 7 -10.87 1.58 -0.99
CA GLY A 7 -11.66 0.36 -1.09
C GLY A 7 -11.31 -0.52 -2.29
N GLU A 8 -10.33 -0.14 -3.12
CA GLU A 8 -9.89 -0.98 -4.24
C GLU A 8 -9.05 -2.16 -3.73
N VAL A 9 -9.35 -3.35 -4.26
CA VAL A 9 -8.66 -4.61 -3.95
C VAL A 9 -7.88 -5.05 -5.18
N PHE A 10 -6.60 -5.34 -4.98
CA PHE A 10 -5.65 -5.74 -6.03
C PHE A 10 -5.30 -7.22 -5.88
N LYS A 11 -4.89 -7.86 -6.97
CA LYS A 11 -4.44 -9.26 -6.97
C LYS A 11 -2.92 -9.34 -7.13
N SER A 12 -2.36 -10.49 -6.79
CA SER A 12 -0.97 -10.81 -7.11
C SER A 12 -0.63 -10.53 -8.58
N GLY A 13 0.54 -9.95 -8.83
CA GLY A 13 1.02 -9.58 -10.17
C GLY A 13 0.56 -8.21 -10.67
N ASP A 14 -0.50 -7.62 -10.09
CA ASP A 14 -0.91 -6.24 -10.40
C ASP A 14 0.18 -5.24 -10.00
N ARG A 15 0.20 -4.09 -10.69
CA ARG A 15 1.07 -2.98 -10.32
C ARG A 15 0.49 -2.23 -9.13
N VAL A 16 1.35 -1.95 -8.16
CA VAL A 16 1.02 -1.15 -6.97
C VAL A 16 0.68 0.28 -7.42
N PRO A 17 -0.55 0.76 -7.17
CA PRO A 17 -0.99 2.06 -7.68
C PRO A 17 -0.48 3.25 -6.86
N ALA A 18 -0.13 3.02 -5.59
CA ALA A 18 0.38 4.03 -4.68
C ALA A 18 1.24 3.39 -3.59
N SER A 19 2.31 4.06 -3.18
CA SER A 19 3.12 3.61 -2.06
C SER A 19 2.30 3.64 -0.76
N GLY A 20 2.44 2.63 0.09
CA GLY A 20 1.68 2.56 1.34
C GLY A 20 1.67 1.20 2.02
N ALA A 21 0.96 1.11 3.14
CA ALA A 21 0.70 -0.13 3.86
C ALA A 21 -0.53 -0.82 3.27
N TYR A 22 -0.35 -2.05 2.82
CA TYR A 22 -1.41 -2.91 2.30
C TYR A 22 -1.68 -4.06 3.25
N LEU A 23 -2.97 -4.33 3.49
CA LEU A 23 -3.45 -5.55 4.11
C LEU A 23 -3.44 -6.68 3.08
N ILE A 24 -2.89 -7.83 3.47
CA ILE A 24 -2.82 -9.03 2.64
C ILE A 24 -3.90 -9.99 3.10
N LEU A 25 -4.79 -10.36 2.18
CA LEU A 25 -5.92 -11.23 2.43
C LEU A 25 -5.64 -12.60 1.82
N HIS A 26 -5.46 -13.59 2.70
CA HIS A 26 -5.23 -14.98 2.34
C HIS A 26 -6.54 -15.74 2.24
N SER A 27 -6.65 -16.64 1.25
CA SER A 27 -7.85 -17.47 1.07
C SER A 27 -7.93 -18.64 2.07
N ILE A 28 -6.80 -19.01 2.68
CA ILE A 28 -6.70 -20.05 3.71
C ILE A 28 -5.87 -19.53 4.88
N PRO A 29 -6.13 -19.97 6.12
CA PRO A 29 -5.43 -19.51 7.32
C PRO A 29 -4.05 -20.18 7.47
N HIS A 30 -3.11 -19.83 6.59
CA HIS A 30 -1.72 -20.30 6.67
C HIS A 30 -0.74 -19.21 7.14
N SER A 31 -1.24 -17.99 7.31
CA SER A 31 -0.56 -16.77 7.73
C SER A 31 -1.41 -16.08 8.80
N PRO A 32 -0.86 -15.15 9.60
CA PRO A 32 -1.65 -14.39 10.56
C PRO A 32 -2.80 -13.65 9.85
N ASP A 33 -3.95 -13.59 10.51
CA ASP A 33 -5.21 -13.05 9.98
C ASP A 33 -5.09 -11.58 9.50
N THR A 34 -4.10 -10.85 10.01
CA THR A 34 -3.83 -9.44 9.71
C THR A 34 -2.37 -9.20 9.32
N GLN A 35 -1.95 -9.79 8.19
CA GLN A 35 -0.64 -9.49 7.60
C GLN A 35 -0.69 -8.15 6.86
N ARG A 36 0.18 -7.21 7.27
CA ARG A 36 0.33 -5.88 6.65
C ARG A 36 1.75 -5.69 6.19
N GLU A 37 1.93 -5.24 4.95
CA GLU A 37 3.24 -4.98 4.37
C GLU A 37 3.27 -3.66 3.61
N LEU A 38 4.47 -3.07 3.53
CA LEU A 38 4.71 -1.85 2.78
C LEU A 38 5.04 -2.18 1.33
N TYR A 39 4.34 -1.52 0.41
CA TYR A 39 4.60 -1.60 -1.01
C TYR A 39 4.90 -0.23 -1.58
N PHE A 40 5.77 -0.19 -2.58
CA PHE A 40 6.11 1.02 -3.32
C PHE A 40 5.37 1.07 -4.65
N GLU A 41 4.89 2.25 -5.02
CA GLU A 41 4.25 2.53 -6.31
C GLU A 41 5.08 1.98 -7.49
N GLY A 42 4.40 1.39 -8.47
CA GLY A 42 5.02 0.83 -9.67
C GLY A 42 5.62 -0.57 -9.50
N SER A 43 5.86 -1.03 -8.26
CA SER A 43 6.23 -2.42 -7.98
C SER A 43 5.06 -3.37 -8.29
N ARG A 44 5.32 -4.68 -8.26
CA ARG A 44 4.27 -5.71 -8.41
C ARG A 44 3.96 -6.40 -7.09
N PHE A 45 2.70 -6.68 -6.85
CA PHE A 45 2.30 -7.50 -5.71
C PHE A 45 2.80 -8.94 -5.85
N PRO A 46 3.39 -9.53 -4.79
CA PRO A 46 3.92 -10.88 -4.85
C PRO A 46 2.81 -11.94 -4.92
N GLU A 47 3.20 -13.14 -5.30
CA GLU A 47 2.32 -14.31 -5.25
C GLU A 47 2.50 -15.05 -3.93
N CYS A 48 1.39 -15.55 -3.38
CA CYS A 48 1.45 -16.50 -2.27
C CYS A 48 1.39 -17.93 -2.80
N ARG A 49 2.40 -18.74 -2.49
CA ARG A 49 2.50 -20.13 -2.96
C ARG A 49 1.57 -21.11 -2.24
N SER A 50 1.04 -20.71 -1.08
CA SER A 50 0.16 -21.55 -0.27
C SER A 50 -1.31 -21.35 -0.60
N CYS A 51 -1.70 -20.17 -1.11
CA CYS A 51 -3.08 -19.88 -1.48
C CYS A 51 -3.38 -20.38 -2.90
N PRO A 52 -4.31 -21.33 -3.09
CA PRO A 52 -4.62 -21.91 -4.41
C PRO A 52 -5.25 -20.93 -5.41
N GLY A 53 -5.66 -19.72 -4.97
CA GLY A 53 -6.16 -18.63 -5.81
C GLY A 53 -5.33 -17.34 -5.72
N GLY A 54 -4.14 -17.40 -5.13
CA GLY A 54 -3.33 -16.23 -4.80
C GLY A 54 -3.86 -15.46 -3.59
N VAL A 55 -3.31 -14.26 -3.39
CA VAL A 55 -3.68 -13.36 -2.30
C VAL A 55 -4.22 -12.05 -2.86
N LEU A 56 -5.03 -11.37 -2.05
CA LEU A 56 -5.54 -10.04 -2.38
C LEU A 56 -4.87 -8.98 -1.52
N TYR A 57 -4.76 -7.77 -2.07
CA TYR A 57 -4.11 -6.64 -1.44
C TYR A 57 -5.07 -5.48 -1.34
N ARG A 58 -5.17 -4.89 -0.16
CA ARG A 58 -6.01 -3.71 0.06
C ARG A 58 -5.19 -2.61 0.69
N LEU A 59 -5.22 -1.42 0.09
CA LEU A 59 -4.53 -0.26 0.64
C LEU A 59 -5.24 0.19 1.94
N GLU A 60 -4.54 0.13 3.06
CA GLU A 60 -5.03 0.61 4.36
C GLU A 60 -4.56 2.05 4.62
N SER A 61 -3.29 2.33 4.36
CA SER A 61 -2.68 3.63 4.63
C SER A 61 -1.76 4.04 3.49
N PRO A 62 -2.13 5.04 2.66
CA PRO A 62 -1.24 5.58 1.65
C PRO A 62 -0.07 6.27 2.32
N TYR A 63 1.14 5.99 1.85
CA TYR A 63 2.31 6.81 2.17
C TYR A 63 2.25 8.06 1.31
N VAL A 64 1.50 9.05 1.76
CA VAL A 64 1.60 10.39 1.20
C VAL A 64 2.92 10.97 1.67
N ALA A 65 3.82 11.29 0.74
CA ALA A 65 4.94 12.14 1.05
C ALA A 65 4.35 13.45 1.58
N MET A 66 4.46 13.69 2.88
CA MET A 66 4.14 14.99 3.45
C MET A 66 4.92 16.01 2.62
N PRO A 67 4.28 17.05 2.04
CA PRO A 67 5.04 18.10 1.39
C PRO A 67 6.06 18.58 2.42
N ALA A 68 7.35 18.48 2.09
CA ALA A 68 8.38 19.04 2.93
C ALA A 68 7.99 20.49 3.23
N PRO A 69 7.98 20.95 4.50
CA PRO A 69 7.72 22.34 4.76
C PRO A 69 8.70 23.14 3.92
N SER A 70 8.17 23.99 3.04
CA SER A 70 9.01 24.84 2.22
C SER A 70 9.82 25.71 3.17
N ILE A 71 11.14 25.73 3.02
CA ILE A 71 12.08 26.56 3.78
C ILE A 71 11.72 28.06 3.83
N ALA A 72 10.74 28.50 3.03
CA ALA A 72 10.18 29.84 3.03
C ALA A 72 9.45 30.21 4.35
N GLU A 73 8.97 29.25 5.13
CA GLU A 73 8.17 29.50 6.34
C GLU A 73 9.01 29.59 7.64
N LEU A 74 10.34 29.57 7.55
CA LEU A 74 11.25 29.68 8.70
C LEU A 74 11.80 31.10 8.92
N ALA A 75 11.34 32.10 8.16
CA ALA A 75 11.86 33.47 8.21
C ALA A 75 10.93 34.52 8.86
N VAL A 76 9.80 34.13 9.46
CA VAL A 76 8.93 35.04 10.25
C VAL A 76 9.00 34.65 11.72
N ALA A 77 10.15 34.89 12.32
CA ALA A 77 10.32 35.09 13.75
C ALA A 77 11.51 36.05 13.93
N GLY A 78 11.34 37.25 13.38
CA GLY A 78 12.19 38.41 13.63
C GLY A 78 11.50 39.36 14.59
#